data_AF-A0A2M7WUZ4-F1
#
_entry.id   AF-A0A2M7WUZ4-F1
#
_cell.length_a   1.000
_cell.length_b   1.000
_cell.length_c   1.000
_cell.angle_alpha   90.00
_cell.angle_beta   90.00
_cell.angle_gamma   90.00
#
_symmetry.space_group_name_H-M   'P 1'
#
loop_
_entity.id
_entity.type
_entity.pdbx_description
1 polymer ?
#
loop_
_entity_poly.entity_id
_entity_poly.type
_entity_poly.pdbx_seq_one_letter_code
_entity_poly.pdbx_strand_id
1 'polypeptide(L)'
;FRLRDTEGIPFGKALEFAEFASSKTDVSPALILAILSQESDLGKNQGSCILSSLETGNGVGKNTGRVFEQVMKAPRDTVPFENITKRLGLDWTLTPVSCPPGTVYKVGRGFGGGMGPAQFIPSTWELFKNRIGSAVGVSGAQANPWNPQHAFVATGIFLSDLGASSNSYTSQRNAACKYYSGASCTAGRQPPNVFYGDSVLKKAEEIQANIDFLKGV
;
A
#
# COMPACT_ATOMS: atom_id res chain seq x y z
N PHE A 1 24.97 -12.32 -1.04
CA PHE A 1 23.56 -12.49 -0.62
C PHE A 1 23.08 -11.25 0.12
N ARG A 2 22.14 -10.48 -0.47
CA ARG A 2 21.52 -9.27 0.14
C ARG A 2 20.06 -9.54 0.53
N LEU A 3 19.80 -10.69 1.12
CA LEU A 3 18.47 -11.07 1.60
C LEU A 3 18.63 -11.41 3.08
N ARG A 4 18.80 -10.39 3.92
CA ARG A 4 18.75 -10.56 5.37
C ARG A 4 17.30 -10.41 5.79
N ASP A 5 16.79 -11.46 6.43
CA ASP A 5 15.54 -11.45 7.17
C ASP A 5 15.49 -10.20 8.04
N THR A 6 14.48 -9.38 7.77
CA THR A 6 14.16 -8.17 8.52
C THR A 6 12.72 -8.33 8.99
N GLU A 7 12.30 -7.57 10.00
CA GLU A 7 10.97 -7.62 10.67
C GLU A 7 9.73 -7.47 9.75
N GLY A 8 9.90 -7.45 8.42
CA GLY A 8 8.84 -7.44 7.41
C GLY A 8 8.51 -8.84 6.89
N ILE A 9 7.76 -8.89 5.78
CA ILE A 9 7.38 -10.14 5.14
C ILE A 9 8.62 -10.78 4.48
N PRO A 10 9.02 -12.01 4.84
CA PRO A 10 10.15 -12.69 4.19
C PRO A 10 9.94 -12.79 2.68
N PHE A 11 11.01 -12.63 1.89
CA PHE A 11 10.89 -12.54 0.43
C PHE A 11 10.15 -13.72 -0.19
N GLY A 12 10.44 -14.96 0.23
CA GLY A 12 9.73 -16.15 -0.27
C GLY A 12 8.22 -16.07 -0.04
N LYS A 13 7.80 -15.62 1.15
CA LYS A 13 6.39 -15.43 1.47
C LYS A 13 5.76 -14.27 0.71
N ALA A 14 6.50 -13.17 0.55
CA ALA A 14 6.06 -12.04 -0.27
C ALA A 14 5.85 -12.47 -1.73
N LEU A 15 6.76 -13.28 -2.28
CA LEU A 15 6.65 -13.83 -3.62
C LEU A 15 5.41 -14.71 -3.77
N GLU A 16 5.14 -15.62 -2.82
CA GLU A 16 3.91 -16.42 -2.82
C GLU A 16 2.64 -15.54 -2.86
N PHE A 17 2.59 -14.48 -2.05
CA PHE A 17 1.45 -13.56 -2.06
C PHE A 17 1.35 -12.76 -3.37
N ALA A 18 2.49 -12.39 -3.97
CA ALA A 18 2.52 -11.68 -5.24
C ALA A 18 2.11 -12.58 -6.41
N GLU A 19 2.53 -13.84 -6.43
CA GLU A 19 2.10 -14.84 -7.41
C GLU A 19 0.60 -15.15 -7.25
N PHE A 20 0.12 -15.27 -6.01
CA PHE A 20 -1.32 -15.40 -5.76
C PHE A 20 -2.09 -14.19 -6.29
N ALA A 21 -1.67 -12.96 -5.98
CA ALA A 21 -2.31 -11.75 -6.48
C ALA A 21 -2.27 -11.68 -8.01
N SER A 22 -1.13 -12.03 -8.61
CA SER A 22 -0.94 -12.10 -10.07
C SER A 22 -1.95 -13.06 -10.71
N SER A 23 -2.19 -14.24 -10.12
CA SER A 23 -3.19 -15.20 -10.61
C SER A 23 -4.64 -14.68 -10.61
N LYS A 24 -4.90 -13.56 -9.94
CA LYS A 24 -6.23 -12.92 -9.86
C LYS A 24 -6.36 -11.68 -10.73
N THR A 25 -5.24 -11.10 -11.17
CA THR A 25 -5.23 -9.74 -11.76
C THR A 25 -4.38 -9.62 -13.02
N ASP A 26 -3.67 -10.66 -13.42
CA ASP A 26 -2.72 -10.69 -14.54
C ASP A 26 -1.59 -9.66 -14.42
N VAL A 27 -1.40 -9.04 -13.25
CA VAL A 27 -0.28 -8.12 -13.00
C VAL A 27 0.95 -8.92 -12.60
N SER A 28 2.12 -8.61 -13.19
CA SER A 28 3.39 -9.27 -12.86
C SER A 28 3.67 -9.28 -11.35
N PRO A 29 4.06 -10.44 -10.77
CA PRO A 29 4.49 -10.53 -9.37
C PRO A 29 5.62 -9.56 -9.04
N ALA A 30 6.57 -9.37 -9.96
CA ALA A 30 7.70 -8.46 -9.77
C ALA A 30 7.26 -7.01 -9.62
N LEU A 31 6.24 -6.57 -10.39
CA LEU A 31 5.68 -5.23 -10.26
C LEU A 31 4.96 -5.03 -8.92
N ILE A 32 4.17 -6.02 -8.49
CA ILE A 32 3.46 -5.98 -7.20
C ILE A 32 4.47 -5.85 -6.05
N LEU A 33 5.53 -6.68 -6.07
CA LEU A 33 6.61 -6.62 -5.09
C LEU A 33 7.37 -5.29 -5.15
N ALA A 34 7.62 -4.74 -6.34
CA ALA A 34 8.31 -3.46 -6.49
C ALA A 34 7.52 -2.29 -5.88
N ILE A 35 6.20 -2.24 -6.11
CA ILE A 35 5.31 -1.24 -5.50
C ILE A 35 5.32 -1.39 -3.99
N LEU A 36 5.09 -2.59 -3.44
CA LEU A 36 5.05 -2.81 -1.99
C LEU A 36 6.41 -2.58 -1.30
N SER A 37 7.50 -2.83 -2.01
CA SER A 37 8.85 -2.47 -1.54
C SER A 37 9.03 -0.96 -1.48
N GLN A 38 8.50 -0.22 -2.46
CA GLN A 38 8.56 1.24 -2.51
C GLN A 38 7.66 1.89 -1.44
N GLU A 39 6.50 1.30 -1.16
CA GLU A 39 5.49 1.84 -0.24
C GLU A 39 5.78 1.56 1.24
N SER A 40 6.16 0.32 1.58
CA SER A 40 6.27 -0.10 2.98
C SER A 40 7.51 -0.93 3.29
N ASP A 41 8.45 -1.06 2.34
CA ASP A 41 9.57 -2.01 2.42
C ASP A 41 9.06 -3.43 2.75
N LEU A 42 8.05 -3.89 1.98
CA LEU A 42 7.38 -5.18 2.15
C LEU A 42 6.76 -5.38 3.54
N GLY A 43 6.10 -4.34 4.05
CA GLY A 43 5.41 -4.38 5.34
C GLY A 43 6.31 -4.17 6.56
N LYS A 44 7.56 -3.71 6.40
CA LYS A 44 8.36 -3.23 7.56
C LYS A 44 7.81 -1.93 8.12
N ASN A 45 7.35 -1.04 7.24
CA ASN A 45 6.84 0.28 7.59
C ASN A 45 5.33 0.33 7.37
N GLN A 46 4.55 -0.32 8.25
CA GLN A 46 3.07 -0.36 8.15
C GLN A 46 2.37 0.80 8.86
N GLY A 47 3.13 1.74 9.41
CA GLY A 47 2.61 2.90 10.12
C GLY A 47 3.29 3.15 11.45
N SER A 48 3.56 4.42 11.72
CA SER A 48 4.21 4.88 12.96
C SER A 48 3.34 5.84 13.76
N CYS A 49 2.07 6.01 13.36
CA CYS A 49 1.09 6.85 14.03
C CYS A 49 -0.15 6.05 14.42
N ILE A 50 -0.81 6.50 15.47
CA ILE A 50 -2.14 6.05 15.92
C ILE A 50 -3.03 7.29 16.07
N LEU A 51 -4.33 7.12 15.89
CA LEU A 51 -5.29 8.21 16.09
C LEU A 51 -5.56 8.42 17.59
N SER A 52 -5.73 9.68 17.99
CA SER A 52 -6.18 10.09 19.33
C SER A 52 -7.56 10.74 19.31
N SER A 53 -8.08 11.11 18.14
CA SER A 53 -9.44 11.65 17.96
C SER A 53 -9.95 11.35 16.55
N LEU A 54 -11.09 10.65 16.46
CA LEU A 54 -11.78 10.39 15.19
C LEU A 54 -12.51 11.64 14.65
N GLU A 55 -12.91 12.55 15.54
CA GLU A 55 -13.61 13.80 15.18
C GLU A 55 -12.68 14.78 14.45
N THR A 56 -11.44 14.92 14.94
CA THR A 56 -10.45 15.85 14.36
C THR A 56 -9.48 15.17 13.41
N GLY A 57 -9.33 13.84 13.54
CA GLY A 57 -8.30 13.08 12.85
C GLY A 57 -6.89 13.26 13.44
N ASN A 58 -6.76 13.89 14.61
CA ASN A 58 -5.49 14.04 15.32
C ASN A 58 -4.97 12.70 15.83
N GLY A 59 -3.65 12.61 15.99
CA GLY A 59 -3.00 11.40 16.46
C GLY A 59 -1.65 11.66 17.09
N VAL A 60 -0.96 10.57 17.43
CA VAL A 60 0.37 10.59 18.02
C VAL A 60 1.27 9.55 17.35
N GLY A 61 2.58 9.80 17.37
CA GLY A 61 3.55 8.79 17.00
C GLY A 61 3.49 7.62 17.97
N LYS A 62 3.24 6.41 17.47
CA LYS A 62 2.99 5.19 18.25
C LYS A 62 4.07 4.92 19.30
N ASN A 63 5.34 5.13 18.94
CA ASN A 63 6.49 4.86 19.82
C ASN A 63 7.08 6.13 20.46
N THR A 64 6.64 7.32 20.04
CA THR A 64 7.28 8.59 20.44
C THR A 64 6.35 9.50 21.23
N GLY A 65 5.04 9.27 21.20
CA GLY A 65 4.04 10.18 21.77
C GLY A 65 3.97 11.55 21.07
N ARG A 66 4.75 11.76 20.00
CA ARG A 66 4.80 13.04 19.28
C ARG A 66 3.44 13.34 18.68
N VAL A 67 2.86 14.50 18.99
CA VAL A 67 1.54 14.89 18.48
C VAL A 67 1.61 15.22 16.99
N PHE A 68 0.61 14.73 16.25
CA PHE A 68 0.36 15.04 14.85
C PHE A 68 -1.07 15.54 14.68
N GLU A 69 -1.20 16.74 14.11
CA GLU A 69 -2.48 17.27 13.69
C GLU A 69 -2.95 16.59 12.41
N GLN A 70 -4.23 16.24 12.36
CA GLN A 70 -4.90 15.65 11.21
C GLN A 70 -4.05 14.53 10.56
N VAL A 71 -3.69 13.50 11.33
CA VAL A 71 -3.09 12.27 10.80
C VAL A 71 -3.97 11.70 9.71
N MET A 72 -5.28 11.71 9.92
CA MET A 72 -6.26 11.20 8.98
C MET A 72 -7.29 12.28 8.67
N LYS A 73 -7.81 12.34 7.44
CA LYS A 73 -8.80 13.35 7.08
C LYS A 73 -10.15 13.03 7.70
N ALA A 74 -10.60 13.82 8.65
CA ALA A 74 -11.95 13.70 9.22
C ALA A 74 -13.00 14.44 8.37
N PRO A 75 -14.23 13.92 8.20
CA PRO A 75 -14.67 12.55 8.53
C PRO A 75 -14.37 11.54 7.42
N ARG A 76 -13.84 11.99 6.26
CA ARG A 76 -13.69 11.20 5.03
C ARG A 76 -13.03 9.84 5.26
N ASP A 77 -11.96 9.80 6.05
CA ASP A 77 -11.17 8.60 6.32
C ASP A 77 -11.31 8.10 7.76
N THR A 78 -11.61 8.97 8.74
CA THR A 78 -11.78 8.53 10.14
C THR A 78 -13.02 7.66 10.35
N VAL A 79 -14.13 7.97 9.68
CA VAL A 79 -15.36 7.15 9.77
C VAL A 79 -15.15 5.76 9.13
N PRO A 80 -14.60 5.63 7.92
CA PRO A 80 -14.24 4.32 7.39
C PRO A 80 -13.22 3.57 8.26
N PHE A 81 -12.23 4.26 8.84
CA PHE A 81 -11.24 3.63 9.72
C PHE A 81 -11.87 3.01 10.97
N GLU A 82 -12.76 3.74 11.65
CA GLU A 82 -13.53 3.23 12.78
C GLU A 82 -14.37 2.02 12.38
N ASN A 83 -15.05 2.09 11.23
CA ASN A 83 -15.86 0.98 10.73
C ASN A 83 -15.03 -0.26 10.39
N ILE A 84 -13.85 -0.09 9.77
CA ILE A 84 -12.93 -1.18 9.44
C ILE A 84 -12.41 -1.84 10.72
N THR A 85 -11.89 -1.03 11.65
CA THR A 85 -11.31 -1.54 12.91
C THR A 85 -12.36 -2.28 13.73
N LYS A 86 -13.55 -1.69 13.90
CA LYS A 86 -14.68 -2.34 14.58
C LYS A 86 -15.08 -3.67 13.93
N ARG A 87 -15.19 -3.71 12.61
CA ARG A 87 -15.57 -4.93 11.86
C ARG A 87 -14.52 -6.04 11.97
N LEU A 88 -13.24 -5.68 12.11
CA LEU A 88 -12.13 -6.60 12.26
C LEU A 88 -11.80 -6.93 13.73
N GLY A 89 -12.56 -6.38 14.69
CA GLY A 89 -12.31 -6.58 16.12
C GLY A 89 -11.03 -5.91 16.63
N LEU A 90 -10.60 -4.83 15.98
CA LEU A 90 -9.41 -4.06 16.34
C LEU A 90 -9.79 -2.79 17.13
N ASP A 91 -8.93 -2.40 18.05
CA ASP A 91 -9.00 -1.09 18.71
C ASP A 91 -8.36 -0.02 17.82
N TRP A 92 -9.15 0.95 17.37
CA TRP A 92 -8.68 2.03 16.50
C TRP A 92 -7.62 2.91 17.17
N THR A 93 -7.60 3.00 18.50
CA THR A 93 -6.61 3.80 19.25
C THR A 93 -5.22 3.14 19.28
N LEU A 94 -5.15 1.83 19.03
CA LEU A 94 -3.91 1.05 19.04
C LEU A 94 -3.48 0.60 17.64
N THR A 95 -4.35 0.76 16.65
CA THR A 95 -4.12 0.27 15.29
C THR A 95 -3.24 1.24 14.51
N PRO A 96 -2.03 0.82 14.06
CA PRO A 96 -1.09 1.70 13.41
C PRO A 96 -1.52 2.07 11.98
N VAL A 97 -1.25 3.32 11.64
CA VAL A 97 -1.38 3.90 10.30
C VAL A 97 -0.17 4.76 9.96
N SER A 98 -0.01 5.11 8.69
CA SER A 98 1.05 6.01 8.25
C SER A 98 0.92 7.40 8.90
N CYS A 99 2.06 8.01 9.20
CA CYS A 99 2.12 9.37 9.68
C CYS A 99 2.05 10.35 8.49
N PRO A 100 1.50 11.56 8.68
CA PRO A 100 1.59 12.60 7.66
C PRO A 100 3.03 13.14 7.54
N PRO A 101 3.37 13.88 6.46
CA PRO A 101 4.72 14.39 6.21
C PRO A 101 5.26 15.42 7.23
N GLY A 102 4.41 15.93 8.12
CA GLY A 102 4.79 16.89 9.17
C GLY A 102 3.77 16.93 10.30
N THR A 103 4.15 17.44 11.47
CA THR A 103 3.30 17.40 12.67
C THR A 103 2.19 18.45 12.70
N VAL A 104 2.42 19.63 12.14
CA VAL A 104 1.44 20.72 12.10
C VAL A 104 0.69 20.67 10.77
N TYR A 105 -0.63 20.74 10.81
CA TYR A 105 -1.44 20.73 9.60
C TYR A 105 -1.37 22.08 8.90
N LYS A 106 -1.24 22.02 7.57
CA LYS A 106 -1.44 23.14 6.67
C LYS A 106 -2.01 22.64 5.36
N VAL A 107 -2.78 23.48 4.66
CA VAL A 107 -3.31 23.15 3.34
C VAL A 107 -2.16 22.73 2.42
N GLY A 108 -2.29 21.57 1.78
CA GLY A 108 -1.27 21.00 0.89
C GLY A 108 -0.21 20.10 1.55
N ARG A 109 -0.15 19.98 2.89
CA ARG A 109 0.77 19.04 3.58
C ARG A 109 0.48 17.58 3.22
N GLY A 110 -0.78 17.25 2.93
CA GLY A 110 -1.26 15.87 2.86
C GLY A 110 -1.60 15.31 4.25
N PHE A 111 -2.15 14.10 4.24
CA PHE A 111 -2.53 13.32 5.41
C PHE A 111 -1.67 12.04 5.45
N GLY A 112 -1.64 11.37 6.59
CA GLY A 112 -1.22 9.98 6.70
C GLY A 112 -2.45 9.07 6.57
N GLY A 113 -2.55 8.08 7.46
CA GLY A 113 -3.72 7.21 7.54
C GLY A 113 -3.66 5.98 6.62
N GLY A 114 -2.55 5.77 5.89
CA GLY A 114 -2.34 4.55 5.10
C GLY A 114 -2.26 3.33 6.02
N MET A 115 -3.02 2.28 5.69
CA MET A 115 -3.15 1.08 6.51
C MET A 115 -2.35 -0.09 5.92
N GLY A 116 -1.63 -0.81 6.79
CA GLY A 116 -0.99 -2.09 6.44
C GLY A 116 0.04 -2.01 5.31
N PRO A 117 0.42 -3.16 4.70
CA PRO A 117 1.49 -3.20 3.70
C PRO A 117 1.22 -2.39 2.43
N ALA A 118 -0.05 -2.32 1.98
CA ALA A 118 -0.45 -1.63 0.76
C ALA A 118 -0.61 -0.11 0.93
N GLN A 119 -0.61 0.40 2.17
CA GLN A 119 -0.73 1.83 2.48
C GLN A 119 -1.99 2.51 1.93
N PHE A 120 -3.07 1.75 1.67
CA PHE A 120 -4.35 2.32 1.26
C PHE A 120 -4.97 3.11 2.42
N ILE A 121 -5.47 4.31 2.13
CA ILE A 121 -6.31 5.05 3.09
C ILE A 121 -7.67 4.34 3.27
N PRO A 122 -8.33 4.53 4.43
CA PRO A 122 -9.58 3.83 4.76
C PRO A 122 -10.68 3.93 3.72
N SER A 123 -10.92 5.12 3.17
CA SER A 123 -11.93 5.31 2.13
C SER A 123 -11.61 4.51 0.86
N THR A 124 -10.34 4.48 0.45
CA THR A 124 -9.91 3.64 -0.68
C THR A 124 -10.12 2.17 -0.38
N TRP A 125 -9.72 1.67 0.80
CA TRP A 125 -9.91 0.26 1.15
C TRP A 125 -11.37 -0.18 1.03
N GLU A 126 -12.31 0.65 1.49
CA GLU A 126 -13.74 0.35 1.41
C GLU A 126 -14.25 0.22 -0.04
N LEU A 127 -13.66 0.95 -1.01
CA LEU A 127 -13.99 0.80 -2.43
C LEU A 127 -13.56 -0.57 -2.99
N PHE A 128 -12.44 -1.12 -2.50
CA PHE A 128 -11.86 -2.37 -3.01
C PHE A 128 -12.25 -3.61 -2.20
N LYS A 129 -12.76 -3.46 -0.97
CA LYS A 129 -12.94 -4.58 -0.02
C LYS A 129 -13.68 -5.79 -0.59
N ASN A 130 -14.72 -5.57 -1.39
CA ASN A 130 -15.51 -6.66 -1.96
C ASN A 130 -14.71 -7.42 -3.03
N ARG A 131 -13.95 -6.71 -3.87
CA ARG A 131 -13.09 -7.33 -4.90
C ARG A 131 -11.93 -8.08 -4.24
N ILE A 132 -11.35 -7.51 -3.18
CA ILE A 132 -10.30 -8.16 -2.38
C ILE A 132 -10.86 -9.44 -1.75
N GLY A 133 -12.01 -9.35 -1.07
CA GLY A 133 -12.68 -10.49 -0.44
C GLY A 133 -12.94 -11.61 -1.45
N SER A 134 -13.57 -11.31 -2.58
CA SER A 134 -13.82 -12.30 -3.63
C SER A 134 -12.53 -12.96 -4.15
N ALA A 135 -11.46 -12.18 -4.35
CA ALA A 135 -10.19 -12.71 -4.85
C ALA A 135 -9.48 -13.64 -3.85
N VAL A 136 -9.65 -13.41 -2.54
CA VAL A 136 -9.04 -14.22 -1.46
C VAL A 136 -10.01 -15.24 -0.83
N GLY A 137 -11.24 -15.34 -1.35
CA GLY A 137 -12.22 -16.34 -0.90
C GLY A 137 -12.93 -16.02 0.42
N VAL A 138 -13.04 -14.74 0.79
CA VAL A 138 -13.75 -14.29 2.01
C VAL A 138 -14.76 -13.19 1.67
N SER A 139 -15.64 -12.84 2.59
CA SER A 139 -16.53 -11.68 2.39
C SER A 139 -15.73 -10.36 2.40
N GLY A 140 -16.22 -9.32 1.73
CA GLY A 140 -15.59 -7.99 1.82
C GLY A 140 -15.54 -7.42 3.24
N ALA A 141 -16.40 -7.91 4.14
CA ALA A 141 -16.36 -7.58 5.57
C ALA A 141 -15.08 -8.12 6.25
N GLN A 142 -14.57 -9.26 5.80
CA GLN A 142 -13.37 -9.91 6.32
C GLN A 142 -12.08 -9.44 5.62
N ALA A 143 -12.19 -8.62 4.56
CA ALA A 143 -11.02 -8.01 3.93
C ALA A 143 -10.30 -7.10 4.94
N ASN A 144 -9.06 -7.48 5.24
CA ASN A 144 -8.21 -6.92 6.29
C ASN A 144 -6.97 -6.22 5.70
N PRO A 145 -6.82 -4.88 5.85
CA PRO A 145 -5.67 -4.13 5.34
C PRO A 145 -4.32 -4.58 5.92
N TRP A 146 -4.31 -5.09 7.15
CA TRP A 146 -3.12 -5.56 7.85
C TRP A 146 -2.81 -7.04 7.61
N ASN A 147 -3.66 -7.76 6.86
CA ASN A 147 -3.33 -9.10 6.37
C ASN A 147 -2.47 -8.97 5.09
N PRO A 148 -1.24 -9.53 5.08
CA PRO A 148 -0.35 -9.43 3.92
C PRO A 148 -0.95 -9.90 2.60
N GLN A 149 -1.60 -11.08 2.56
CA GLN A 149 -2.18 -11.61 1.32
C GLN A 149 -3.26 -10.68 0.76
N HIS A 150 -4.13 -10.16 1.64
CA HIS A 150 -5.18 -9.21 1.24
C HIS A 150 -4.59 -7.90 0.70
N ALA A 151 -3.53 -7.39 1.34
CA ALA A 151 -2.84 -6.19 0.90
C ALA A 151 -2.19 -6.36 -0.48
N PHE A 152 -1.53 -7.50 -0.73
CA PHE A 152 -0.92 -7.80 -2.03
C PHE A 152 -1.98 -7.91 -3.13
N VAL A 153 -3.11 -8.56 -2.83
CA VAL A 153 -4.26 -8.63 -3.74
C VAL A 153 -4.85 -7.24 -4.00
N ALA A 154 -4.98 -6.39 -2.97
CA ALA A 154 -5.45 -5.02 -3.14
C ALA A 154 -4.55 -4.23 -4.09
N THR A 155 -3.22 -4.32 -3.92
CA THR A 155 -2.23 -3.70 -4.80
C THR A 155 -2.34 -4.24 -6.22
N GLY A 156 -2.43 -5.56 -6.41
CA GLY A 156 -2.59 -6.19 -7.72
C GLY A 156 -3.87 -5.74 -8.43
N ILE A 157 -4.99 -5.66 -7.70
CA ILE A 157 -6.28 -5.21 -8.25
C ILE A 157 -6.17 -3.76 -8.71
N PHE A 158 -5.61 -2.89 -7.87
CA PHE A 158 -5.49 -1.48 -8.22
C PHE A 158 -4.55 -1.26 -9.40
N LEU A 159 -3.40 -1.94 -9.45
CA LEU A 159 -2.49 -1.87 -10.61
C LEU A 159 -3.15 -2.36 -11.90
N SER A 160 -3.98 -3.41 -11.81
CA SER A 160 -4.77 -3.89 -12.95
C SER A 160 -5.71 -2.81 -13.46
N ASP A 161 -6.47 -2.15 -12.58
CA ASP A 161 -7.36 -1.03 -12.96
C ASP A 161 -6.61 0.13 -13.61
N LEU A 162 -5.35 0.34 -13.22
CA LEU A 162 -4.48 1.38 -13.77
C LEU A 162 -3.86 1.01 -15.13
N GLY A 163 -4.04 -0.24 -15.58
CA GLY A 163 -3.66 -0.76 -16.89
C GLY A 163 -2.42 -1.66 -16.90
N ALA A 164 -1.94 -2.13 -15.75
CA ALA A 164 -0.71 -2.93 -15.66
C ALA A 164 -0.83 -4.37 -16.18
N SER A 165 -2.05 -4.89 -16.39
CA SER A 165 -2.31 -6.29 -16.79
C SER A 165 -1.78 -6.68 -18.16
N SER A 166 -1.49 -5.71 -19.05
CA SER A 166 -0.84 -6.00 -20.34
C SER A 166 0.65 -6.35 -20.20
N ASN A 167 1.23 -6.17 -19.01
CA ASN A 167 2.62 -6.46 -18.68
C ASN A 167 3.69 -5.84 -19.59
N SER A 168 3.35 -4.82 -20.38
CA SER A 168 4.34 -4.06 -21.13
C SER A 168 5.05 -3.06 -20.23
N TYR A 169 6.32 -2.79 -20.53
CA TYR A 169 7.12 -1.79 -19.80
C TYR A 169 6.36 -0.47 -19.64
N THR A 170 5.79 0.05 -20.73
CA THR A 170 5.05 1.33 -20.72
C THR A 170 3.78 1.26 -19.87
N SER A 171 3.04 0.16 -19.88
CA SER A 171 1.79 0.05 -19.12
C SER A 171 2.06 -0.05 -17.62
N GLN A 172 3.03 -0.87 -17.22
CA GLN A 172 3.46 -1.01 -15.83
C GLN A 172 4.04 0.30 -15.28
N ARG A 173 4.87 0.98 -16.07
CA ARG A 173 5.45 2.29 -15.70
C ARG A 173 4.37 3.34 -15.49
N ASN A 174 3.42 3.44 -16.43
CA ASN A 174 2.30 4.38 -16.31
C ASN A 174 1.38 4.03 -15.13
N ALA A 175 1.12 2.74 -14.88
CA ALA A 175 0.35 2.30 -13.72
C ALA A 175 1.05 2.70 -12.41
N ALA A 176 2.38 2.55 -12.29
CA ALA A 176 3.13 3.00 -11.13
C ALA A 176 3.01 4.53 -10.90
N CYS A 177 3.13 5.34 -11.96
CA CYS A 177 2.92 6.79 -11.83
C CYS A 177 1.49 7.15 -11.43
N LYS A 178 0.49 6.43 -11.94
CA LYS A 178 -0.92 6.63 -11.53
C LYS A 178 -1.14 6.20 -10.09
N TYR A 179 -0.52 5.11 -9.64
CA TYR A 179 -0.56 4.66 -8.25
C TYR A 179 -0.06 5.76 -7.31
N TYR A 180 1.09 6.36 -7.65
CA TYR A 180 1.71 7.43 -6.85
C TYR A 180 0.95 8.77 -6.91
N SER A 181 0.43 9.15 -8.08
CA SER A 181 0.06 10.55 -8.36
C SER A 181 -1.29 10.76 -9.04
N GLY A 182 -2.05 9.69 -9.27
CA GLY A 182 -3.32 9.71 -9.98
C GLY A 182 -3.23 9.97 -11.49
N ALA A 183 -2.03 10.11 -12.06
CA ALA A 183 -1.85 10.35 -13.49
C ALA A 183 -0.65 9.58 -14.07
N SER A 184 -0.74 9.27 -15.36
CA SER A 184 0.33 8.61 -16.12
C SER A 184 1.66 9.35 -16.01
N CYS A 185 2.76 8.67 -16.32
CA CYS A 185 4.07 9.31 -16.26
C CYS A 185 4.16 10.41 -17.32
N THR A 186 4.35 11.65 -16.88
CA THR A 186 4.39 12.82 -17.79
C THR A 186 5.67 13.59 -17.53
N ALA A 187 6.56 13.66 -18.52
CA ALA A 187 7.79 14.46 -18.41
C ALA A 187 7.46 15.94 -18.21
N GLY A 188 8.17 16.61 -17.31
CA GLY A 188 8.01 18.05 -17.05
C GLY A 188 6.79 18.46 -16.21
N ARG A 189 5.92 17.53 -15.78
CA ARG A 189 4.76 17.88 -14.94
C ARG A 189 5.18 18.35 -13.54
N GLN A 190 4.32 19.14 -12.90
CA GLN A 190 4.48 19.60 -11.51
C GLN A 190 3.23 19.24 -10.68
N PRO A 191 3.35 18.51 -9.55
CA PRO A 191 4.58 17.88 -9.04
C PRO A 191 5.05 16.73 -9.94
N PRO A 192 6.37 16.46 -10.03
CA PRO A 192 6.92 15.41 -10.88
C PRO A 192 6.44 14.03 -10.42
N ASN A 193 6.28 13.09 -11.36
CA ASN A 193 5.93 11.70 -11.06
C ASN A 193 6.77 10.66 -11.80
N VAL A 194 7.47 11.06 -12.87
CA VAL A 194 8.30 10.20 -13.72
C VAL A 194 9.32 9.41 -12.91
N PHE A 195 9.98 10.08 -11.94
CA PHE A 195 10.97 9.44 -11.07
C PHE A 195 10.42 8.23 -10.31
N TYR A 196 9.13 8.24 -9.96
CA TYR A 196 8.50 7.16 -9.22
C TYR A 196 8.31 5.94 -10.13
N GLY A 197 7.77 6.14 -11.33
CA GLY A 197 7.62 5.07 -12.31
C GLY A 197 8.96 4.43 -12.69
N ASP A 198 10.01 5.24 -12.88
CA ASP A 198 11.36 4.75 -13.19
C ASP A 198 11.96 3.94 -12.02
N SER A 199 11.80 4.42 -10.78
CA SER A 199 12.26 3.70 -9.58
C SER A 199 11.58 2.34 -9.43
N VAL A 200 10.25 2.28 -9.64
CA VAL A 200 9.48 1.04 -9.52
C VAL A 200 9.88 0.02 -10.59
N LEU A 201 10.07 0.45 -11.84
CA LEU A 201 10.44 -0.47 -12.92
C LEU A 201 11.85 -1.01 -12.75
N LYS A 202 12.80 -0.18 -12.31
CA LYS A 202 14.14 -0.65 -11.93
C LYS A 202 14.09 -1.71 -10.83
N LYS A 203 13.29 -1.47 -9.78
CA LYS A 203 13.08 -2.47 -8.71
C LYS A 203 12.44 -3.74 -9.24
N ALA A 204 11.45 -3.62 -10.13
CA ALA A 204 10.78 -4.78 -10.73
C ALA A 204 11.74 -5.64 -11.55
N GLU A 205 12.64 -5.03 -12.33
CA GLU A 205 13.69 -5.74 -13.07
C GLU A 205 14.65 -6.49 -12.13
N GLU A 206 15.12 -5.83 -11.07
CA GLU A 206 15.99 -6.46 -10.05
C GLU A 206 15.28 -7.62 -9.34
N ILE A 207 14.00 -7.47 -9.01
CA ILE A 207 13.18 -8.51 -8.39
C ILE A 207 12.94 -9.68 -9.36
N GLN A 208 12.65 -9.39 -10.63
CA GLN A 208 12.43 -10.42 -11.64
C GLN A 208 13.70 -11.26 -11.84
N ALA A 209 14.86 -10.63 -11.92
CA ALA A 209 16.13 -11.35 -12.01
C ALA A 209 16.36 -12.30 -10.80
N ASN A 210 15.96 -11.89 -9.59
CA ASN A 210 16.02 -12.76 -8.42
C ASN A 210 15.02 -13.92 -8.49
N ILE A 211 13.80 -13.69 -8.99
CA ILE A 211 12.79 -14.74 -9.19
C ILE A 211 13.32 -15.77 -10.21
N ASP A 212 13.86 -15.30 -11.33
CA ASP A 212 14.37 -16.16 -12.40
C ASP A 212 15.55 -17.01 -11.91
N PHE A 213 16.45 -16.40 -11.13
CA PHE A 213 17.52 -17.13 -10.46
C PHE A 213 16.97 -18.24 -9.55
N LEU A 214 15.98 -17.95 -8.71
CA LEU A 214 15.38 -18.94 -7.80
C LEU A 214 14.62 -20.06 -8.52
N LYS A 215 14.05 -19.80 -9.70
CA LYS A 215 13.34 -20.80 -10.52
C LYS A 215 14.27 -21.65 -11.38
N GLY A 216 15.49 -21.17 -11.63
CA GLY A 216 16.52 -21.88 -12.39
C GLY A 216 17.42 -22.80 -11.58
N VAL A 217 17.25 -22.83 -10.25
CA VAL A 217 17.89 -23.79 -9.32
C VAL A 217 16.92 -24.94 -9.06
#